data_AF-A0A2A5HPQ6-F1
#
_entry.id   AF-A0A2A5HPQ6-F1
#
_cell.length_a   1.000
_cell.length_b   1.000
_cell.length_c   1.000
_cell.angle_alpha   90.00
_cell.angle_beta   90.00
_cell.angle_gamma   90.00
#
_symmetry.space_group_name_H-M   'P 1'
#
loop_
_entity.id
_entity.type
_entity.pdbx_description
1 polymer ?
#
loop_
_entity_poly.entity_id
_entity_poly.type
_entity_poly.pdbx_seq_one_letter_code
_entity_poly.pdbx_strand_id
1 'polypeptide(L)'
;MWQLFKQYYTEICRDRFELDLAQKTAVILLLDSGDKSIQGFSTIEVYKRVIDGKPVHAVYSGDTIISQDYWGQSALQIAFAQFLVKELVRNRFRPIHWFLISKGYKTYLLFSRNLKEYYPRHDKPTPAWERSVIHALASEKFKESWHPEEGVLRFPEPQGRLLEGVAPIDHSLIVQHSDIRFFSENNPGHIVGDELCCIGKFDLDAFKYFCSRLRKKVYNPMRVSYQKIIHRLSDSLGI
;
A
#
# COMPACT_ATOMS: atom_id res chain seq x y z
N MET A 1 0.07 1.72 17.52
CA MET A 1 0.64 1.29 16.22
C MET A 1 2.01 0.66 16.40
N TRP A 2 3.03 1.35 16.94
CA TRP A 2 4.37 0.77 17.17
C TRP A 2 4.37 -0.61 17.84
N GLN A 3 3.60 -0.78 18.93
CA GLN A 3 3.51 -2.06 19.64
C GLN A 3 2.99 -3.21 18.77
N LEU A 4 2.11 -2.93 17.81
CA LEU A 4 1.63 -3.89 16.83
C LEU A 4 2.67 -4.09 15.73
N PHE A 5 3.28 -3.00 15.24
CA PHE A 5 4.31 -3.02 14.20
C PHE A 5 5.48 -3.95 14.53
N LYS A 6 5.99 -3.86 15.76
CA LYS A 6 7.11 -4.69 16.22
C LYS A 6 6.84 -6.18 16.36
N GLN A 7 5.58 -6.60 16.27
CA GLN A 7 5.22 -8.02 16.34
C GLN A 7 5.35 -8.71 14.98
N TYR A 8 5.39 -7.97 13.87
CA TYR A 8 5.34 -8.53 12.50
C TYR A 8 6.63 -8.30 11.70
N TYR A 9 7.48 -7.37 12.16
CA TYR A 9 8.64 -6.91 11.41
C TYR A 9 9.94 -7.01 12.21
N THR A 10 11.01 -7.45 11.55
CA THR A 10 12.39 -7.46 12.08
C THR A 10 13.17 -6.25 11.61
N GLU A 11 14.31 -5.94 12.26
CA GLU A 11 15.22 -4.87 11.83
C GLU A 11 14.53 -3.49 11.81
N ILE A 12 13.69 -3.24 12.81
CA ILE A 12 12.91 -2.02 12.96
C ILE A 12 13.44 -1.13 14.10
N CYS A 13 13.29 0.17 13.93
CA CYS A 13 13.63 1.18 14.92
C CYS A 13 12.41 2.07 15.16
N ARG A 14 12.11 2.36 16.44
CA ARG A 14 10.95 3.17 16.81
C ARG A 14 11.04 4.57 16.21
N ASP A 15 12.21 5.19 16.26
CA ASP A 15 12.41 6.56 15.76
C ASP A 15 12.19 6.61 14.25
N ARG A 16 12.67 5.60 13.50
CA ARG A 16 12.40 5.49 12.05
C ARG A 16 10.89 5.35 11.77
N PHE A 17 10.19 4.51 12.54
CA PHE A 17 8.74 4.35 12.42
C PHE A 17 7.99 5.66 12.70
N GLU A 18 8.37 6.41 13.74
CA GLU A 18 7.73 7.67 14.08
C GLU A 18 8.04 8.77 13.05
N LEU A 19 9.27 8.81 12.51
CA LEU A 19 9.65 9.71 11.41
C LEU A 19 8.89 9.41 10.12
N ASP A 20 8.78 8.13 9.72
CA ASP A 20 7.98 7.73 8.56
C ASP A 20 6.50 8.10 8.76
N LEU A 21 5.95 7.81 9.94
CA LEU A 21 4.57 8.12 10.28
C LEU A 21 4.31 9.64 10.25
N ALA A 22 5.26 10.46 10.70
CA ALA A 22 5.13 11.91 10.69
C ALA A 22 5.06 12.51 9.28
N GLN A 23 5.52 11.81 8.25
CA GLN A 23 5.41 12.22 6.83
C GLN A 23 4.07 11.83 6.20
N LYS A 24 3.29 10.95 6.85
CA LYS A 24 2.02 10.47 6.31
C LYS A 24 0.95 11.53 6.45
N THR A 25 -0.02 11.50 5.53
CA THR A 25 -1.17 12.41 5.52
C THR A 25 -2.35 11.88 6.33
N ALA A 26 -2.48 10.55 6.44
CA ALA A 26 -3.57 9.90 7.13
C ALA A 26 -3.19 8.50 7.61
N VAL A 27 -3.96 8.01 8.58
CA VAL A 27 -3.90 6.64 9.08
C VAL A 27 -5.32 6.08 9.14
N ILE A 28 -5.48 4.86 8.66
CA ILE A 28 -6.64 4.03 8.95
C ILE A 28 -6.29 3.17 10.16
N LEU A 29 -7.07 3.25 11.22
CA LEU A 29 -6.95 2.39 12.40
C LEU A 29 -8.10 1.39 12.41
N LEU A 30 -7.77 0.14 12.69
CA LEU A 30 -8.73 -0.94 12.95
C LEU A 30 -8.74 -1.19 14.46
N LEU A 31 -9.90 -1.04 15.06
CA LEU A 31 -10.09 -1.20 16.49
C LEU A 31 -10.98 -2.42 16.75
N ASP A 32 -10.62 -3.18 17.78
CA ASP A 32 -11.52 -4.21 18.29
C ASP A 32 -12.86 -3.59 18.69
N SER A 33 -13.97 -4.29 18.41
CA SER A 33 -15.31 -3.75 18.70
C SER A 33 -15.67 -3.78 20.18
N GLY A 34 -15.04 -4.65 20.98
CA GLY A 34 -15.15 -4.71 22.43
C GLY A 34 -14.24 -3.68 23.10
N ASP A 35 -12.97 -4.02 23.27
CA ASP A 35 -12.03 -3.31 24.14
C ASP A 35 -11.38 -2.06 23.50
N LYS A 36 -11.64 -1.83 22.21
CA LYS A 36 -11.09 -0.71 21.40
C LYS A 36 -9.57 -0.73 21.21
N SER A 37 -8.91 -1.84 21.51
CA SER A 37 -7.49 -2.03 21.22
C SER A 37 -7.21 -1.91 19.71
N ILE A 38 -6.01 -1.44 19.35
CA ILE A 38 -5.60 -1.34 17.94
C ILE A 38 -5.21 -2.73 17.45
N GLN A 39 -6.02 -3.25 16.52
CA GLN A 39 -5.83 -4.57 15.90
C GLN A 39 -5.35 -4.48 14.47
N GLY A 40 -5.19 -3.27 13.93
CA GLY A 40 -4.59 -3.07 12.63
C GLY A 40 -4.46 -1.61 12.27
N PHE A 41 -3.65 -1.32 11.27
CA PHE A 41 -3.55 0.00 10.68
C PHE A 41 -3.08 -0.05 9.23
N SER A 42 -3.29 1.04 8.51
CA SER A 42 -2.61 1.34 7.24
C SER A 42 -2.24 2.81 7.21
N THR A 43 -0.99 3.10 6.90
CA THR A 43 -0.49 4.48 6.74
C THR A 43 -0.66 4.96 5.31
N ILE A 44 -1.04 6.23 5.16
CA ILE A 44 -1.40 6.79 3.85
C ILE A 44 -0.73 8.13 3.64
N GLU A 45 -0.14 8.29 2.46
CA GLU A 45 0.36 9.56 1.97
C GLU A 45 -0.39 9.95 0.69
N VAL A 46 -0.80 11.21 0.58
CA VAL A 46 -1.48 11.74 -0.61
C VAL A 46 -0.64 12.87 -1.15
N TYR A 47 -0.27 12.79 -2.42
CA TYR A 47 0.49 13.84 -3.08
C TYR A 47 -0.04 14.12 -4.48
N LYS A 48 0.04 15.40 -4.84
CA LYS A 48 -0.24 15.90 -6.18
C LYS A 48 1.08 16.32 -6.82
N ARG A 49 1.36 15.83 -8.01
CA ARG A 49 2.59 16.08 -8.77
C ARG A 49 2.26 16.41 -10.21
N VAL A 50 3.24 16.97 -10.91
CA VAL A 50 3.22 17.06 -12.37
C VAL A 50 4.33 16.16 -12.87
N ILE A 51 3.97 15.11 -13.62
CA ILE A 51 4.90 14.11 -14.17
C ILE A 51 4.75 14.20 -15.68
N ASP A 52 5.86 14.42 -16.40
CA ASP A 52 5.90 14.63 -17.85
C ASP A 52 4.84 15.64 -18.34
N GLY A 53 4.69 16.75 -17.60
CA GLY A 53 3.72 17.82 -17.91
C GLY A 53 2.26 17.51 -17.58
N LYS A 54 1.94 16.33 -17.02
CA LYS A 54 0.57 15.92 -16.69
C LYS A 54 0.34 15.92 -15.17
N PRO A 55 -0.81 16.44 -14.69
CA PRO A 55 -1.13 16.39 -13.27
C PRO A 55 -1.46 14.96 -12.83
N VAL A 56 -0.78 14.51 -11.78
CA VAL A 56 -0.97 13.21 -11.14
C VAL A 56 -1.44 13.44 -9.71
N HIS A 57 -2.57 12.82 -9.36
CA HIS A 57 -3.01 12.67 -7.98
C HIS A 57 -2.74 11.23 -7.57
N ALA A 58 -1.82 11.05 -6.64
CA ALA A 58 -1.40 9.74 -6.18
C ALA A 58 -1.68 9.54 -4.68
N VAL A 59 -2.00 8.30 -4.34
CA VAL A 59 -2.20 7.83 -2.97
C VAL A 59 -1.22 6.70 -2.75
N TYR A 60 -0.28 6.89 -1.83
CA TYR A 60 0.64 5.85 -1.39
C TYR A 60 0.11 5.19 -0.12
N SER A 61 -0.03 3.86 -0.15
CA SER A 61 -0.28 3.06 1.04
C SER A 61 1.04 2.44 1.52
N GLY A 62 1.50 2.86 2.69
CA GLY A 62 2.72 2.35 3.32
C GLY A 62 2.44 1.20 4.28
N ASP A 63 3.10 1.23 5.43
CA ASP A 63 2.99 0.22 6.49
C ASP A 63 1.54 -0.14 6.78
N THR A 64 1.24 -1.43 6.60
CA THR A 64 -0.10 -1.98 6.72
C THR A 64 -0.06 -3.30 7.46
N ILE A 65 -0.74 -3.35 8.62
CA ILE A 65 -0.81 -4.53 9.47
C ILE A 65 -2.24 -4.79 9.89
N ILE A 66 -2.61 -6.06 9.92
CA ILE A 66 -3.79 -6.56 10.62
C ILE A 66 -3.28 -7.67 11.54
N SER A 67 -3.71 -7.64 12.79
CA SER A 67 -3.44 -8.69 13.77
C SER A 67 -3.93 -10.04 13.24
N GLN A 68 -3.17 -11.11 13.48
CA GLN A 68 -3.42 -12.45 12.92
C GLN A 68 -4.83 -12.97 13.26
N ASP A 69 -5.31 -12.71 14.48
CA ASP A 69 -6.66 -13.10 14.93
C ASP A 69 -7.79 -12.45 14.11
N TYR A 70 -7.47 -11.39 13.36
CA TYR A 70 -8.40 -10.60 12.56
C TYR A 70 -8.19 -10.77 11.05
N TRP A 71 -7.34 -11.70 10.61
CA TRP A 71 -7.14 -11.99 9.20
C TRP A 71 -8.41 -12.52 8.52
N GLY A 72 -8.51 -12.29 7.21
CA GLY A 72 -9.66 -12.70 6.39
C GLY A 72 -10.86 -11.74 6.44
N GLN A 73 -10.82 -10.74 7.32
CA GLN A 73 -11.83 -9.69 7.41
C GLN A 73 -11.66 -8.64 6.29
N SER A 74 -12.75 -7.92 5.99
CA SER A 74 -12.80 -6.91 4.92
C SER A 74 -12.72 -5.46 5.41
N ALA A 75 -12.59 -5.24 6.73
CA ALA A 75 -12.66 -3.90 7.33
C ALA A 75 -11.66 -2.92 6.73
N LEU A 76 -10.40 -3.35 6.58
CA LEU A 76 -9.36 -2.49 6.02
C LEU A 76 -9.59 -2.18 4.55
N GLN A 77 -9.98 -3.17 3.75
CA GLN A 77 -10.23 -3.00 2.33
C GLN A 77 -11.40 -2.05 2.09
N ILE A 78 -12.47 -2.19 2.87
CA ILE A 78 -13.61 -1.26 2.85
C ILE A 78 -13.16 0.14 3.25
N ALA A 79 -12.40 0.25 4.33
CA ALA A 79 -11.91 1.54 4.81
C ALA A 79 -11.01 2.24 3.79
N PHE A 80 -10.11 1.50 3.17
CA PHE A 80 -9.21 2.04 2.16
C PHE A 80 -9.96 2.44 0.89
N ALA A 81 -10.94 1.66 0.43
CA ALA A 81 -11.78 2.05 -0.69
C ALA A 81 -12.60 3.31 -0.40
N GLN A 82 -13.16 3.45 0.81
CA GLN A 82 -13.82 4.68 1.23
C GLN A 82 -12.87 5.89 1.23
N PHE A 83 -11.60 5.68 1.58
CA PHE A 83 -10.58 6.71 1.49
C PHE A 83 -10.34 7.13 0.03
N LEU A 84 -10.12 6.17 -0.88
CA LEU A 84 -9.93 6.44 -2.31
C LEU A 84 -11.13 7.16 -2.93
N VAL A 85 -12.36 6.82 -2.54
CA VAL A 85 -13.57 7.52 -3.00
C VAL A 85 -13.59 8.98 -2.55
N LYS A 86 -13.19 9.26 -1.31
CA LYS A 86 -13.08 10.64 -0.82
C LYS A 86 -12.03 11.42 -1.61
N GLU A 87 -10.88 10.81 -1.92
CA GLU A 87 -9.86 11.45 -2.77
C GLU A 87 -10.33 11.64 -4.21
N LEU A 88 -11.07 10.68 -4.78
CA LEU A 88 -11.66 10.79 -6.10
C LEU A 88 -12.62 11.99 -6.18
N VAL A 89 -13.48 12.18 -5.18
CA VAL A 89 -14.37 13.34 -5.07
C VAL A 89 -13.58 14.65 -4.94
N ARG A 90 -12.57 14.69 -4.05
CA ARG A 90 -11.66 15.85 -3.91
C ARG A 90 -10.89 16.16 -5.20
N ASN A 91 -10.65 15.14 -6.02
CA ASN A 91 -9.99 15.25 -7.31
C ASN A 91 -10.95 15.47 -8.48
N ARG A 92 -12.21 15.88 -8.22
CA ARG A 92 -13.22 16.15 -9.26
C ARG A 92 -13.42 14.95 -10.19
N PHE A 93 -13.43 13.75 -9.62
CA PHE A 93 -13.57 12.46 -10.31
C PHE A 93 -12.48 12.13 -11.34
N ARG A 94 -11.35 12.84 -11.33
CA ARG A 94 -10.17 12.45 -12.10
C ARG A 94 -9.48 11.25 -11.43
N PRO A 95 -8.94 10.29 -12.22
CA PRO A 95 -8.34 9.08 -11.67
C PRO A 95 -7.27 9.34 -10.60
N ILE A 96 -7.25 8.47 -9.61
CA ILE A 96 -6.22 8.40 -8.58
C ILE A 96 -5.24 7.29 -8.95
N HIS A 97 -3.94 7.58 -8.82
CA HIS A 97 -2.88 6.59 -8.97
C HIS A 97 -2.54 6.03 -7.58
N TRP A 98 -3.03 4.84 -7.28
CA TRP A 98 -2.69 4.16 -6.04
C TRP A 98 -1.31 3.52 -6.18
N PHE A 99 -0.33 4.08 -5.48
CA PHE A 99 1.04 3.58 -5.41
C PHE A 99 1.22 2.68 -4.19
N LEU A 100 1.86 1.53 -4.39
CA LEU A 100 2.05 0.50 -3.37
C LEU A 100 3.40 -0.18 -3.58
N ILE A 101 4.13 -0.42 -2.50
CA ILE A 101 5.34 -1.24 -2.50
C ILE A 101 4.97 -2.62 -1.95
N SER A 102 5.27 -3.66 -2.72
CA SER A 102 4.84 -5.02 -2.43
C SER A 102 6.01 -5.86 -1.95
N LYS A 103 6.17 -5.93 -0.62
CA LYS A 103 7.10 -6.85 0.05
C LYS A 103 6.74 -8.34 -0.14
N GLY A 104 5.49 -8.66 -0.46
CA GLY A 104 5.05 -10.04 -0.65
C GLY A 104 3.86 -10.18 -1.58
N TYR A 105 3.66 -11.40 -2.10
CA TYR A 105 2.64 -11.69 -3.09
C TYR A 105 1.22 -11.37 -2.63
N LYS A 106 0.90 -11.52 -1.33
CA LYS A 106 -0.43 -11.18 -0.80
C LYS A 106 -0.77 -9.70 -0.99
N THR A 107 0.22 -8.83 -0.81
CA THR A 107 0.10 -7.38 -1.03
C THR A 107 -0.06 -7.08 -2.51
N TYR A 108 0.75 -7.70 -3.38
CA TYR A 108 0.61 -7.58 -4.84
C TYR A 108 -0.78 -8.00 -5.34
N LEU A 109 -1.33 -9.10 -4.80
CA LEU A 109 -2.66 -9.61 -5.16
C LEU A 109 -3.81 -8.68 -4.74
N LEU A 110 -3.56 -7.65 -3.93
CA LEU A 110 -4.55 -6.59 -3.70
C LEU A 110 -4.87 -5.87 -5.01
N PHE A 111 -3.89 -5.65 -5.88
CA PHE A 111 -4.14 -5.06 -7.20
C PHE A 111 -4.77 -6.07 -8.15
N SER A 112 -4.16 -7.24 -8.34
CA SER A 112 -4.64 -8.18 -9.36
C SER A 112 -6.08 -8.65 -9.16
N ARG A 113 -6.55 -8.65 -7.90
CA ARG A 113 -7.92 -9.08 -7.56
C ARG A 113 -8.93 -7.94 -7.54
N ASN A 114 -8.50 -6.70 -7.27
CA ASN A 114 -9.42 -5.59 -6.99
C ASN A 114 -9.39 -4.46 -8.04
N LEU A 115 -8.40 -4.41 -8.92
CA LEU A 115 -8.27 -3.37 -9.95
C LEU A 115 -8.26 -3.98 -11.35
N LYS A 116 -8.88 -3.29 -12.30
CA LYS A 116 -8.82 -3.65 -13.72
C LYS A 116 -7.49 -3.21 -14.35
N GLU A 117 -7.09 -1.98 -14.04
CA GLU A 117 -5.88 -1.33 -14.53
C GLU A 117 -4.89 -1.20 -13.37
N TYR A 118 -3.85 -2.03 -13.41
CA TYR A 118 -2.75 -2.07 -12.45
C TYR A 118 -1.49 -2.56 -13.14
N TYR A 119 -0.34 -2.17 -12.60
CA TYR A 119 0.96 -2.55 -13.13
C TYR A 119 2.02 -2.63 -12.02
N PRO A 120 3.09 -3.42 -12.21
CA PRO A 120 3.27 -4.38 -13.30
C PRO A 120 2.29 -5.56 -13.21
N ARG A 121 2.11 -6.32 -14.31
CA ARG A 121 1.18 -7.46 -14.38
C ARG A 121 1.63 -8.53 -15.38
N HIS A 122 1.12 -9.76 -15.20
CA HIS A 122 1.60 -10.94 -15.93
C HIS A 122 1.17 -11.02 -17.40
N ASP A 123 0.00 -10.48 -17.73
CA ASP A 123 -0.67 -10.65 -19.02
C ASP A 123 -0.48 -9.45 -19.96
N LYS A 124 0.11 -8.34 -19.49
CA LYS A 124 0.33 -7.12 -20.28
C LYS A 124 1.60 -6.38 -19.84
N PRO A 125 2.36 -5.80 -20.78
CA PRO A 125 3.48 -4.94 -20.42
C PRO A 125 2.98 -3.68 -19.70
N THR A 126 3.77 -3.17 -18.75
CA THR A 126 3.53 -1.86 -18.14
C THR A 126 3.62 -0.77 -19.21
N PRO A 127 2.58 0.05 -19.46
CA PRO A 127 2.67 1.11 -20.45
C PRO A 127 3.64 2.22 -20.03
N ALA A 128 4.11 3.00 -21.00
CA ALA A 128 5.14 4.02 -20.77
C ALA A 128 4.72 5.06 -19.72
N TRP A 129 3.44 5.45 -19.70
CA TRP A 129 2.92 6.42 -18.74
C TRP A 129 2.99 5.89 -17.30
N GLU A 130 2.50 4.68 -17.05
CA GLU A 130 2.53 4.08 -15.72
C GLU A 130 3.95 3.80 -15.26
N ARG A 131 4.88 3.46 -16.18
CA ARG A 131 6.32 3.39 -15.86
C ARG A 131 6.86 4.75 -15.41
N SER A 132 6.56 5.85 -16.13
CA SER A 132 6.96 7.20 -15.73
C SER A 132 6.42 7.57 -14.35
N VAL A 133 5.15 7.24 -14.08
CA VAL A 133 4.53 7.52 -12.77
C VAL A 133 5.21 6.72 -11.67
N ILE A 134 5.42 5.41 -11.84
CA ILE A 134 6.14 4.59 -10.85
C ILE A 134 7.54 5.17 -10.61
N HIS A 135 8.29 5.44 -11.69
CA HIS A 135 9.65 5.95 -11.60
C HIS A 135 9.72 7.28 -10.84
N ALA A 136 8.86 8.24 -11.16
CA ALA A 136 8.85 9.55 -10.51
C ALA A 136 8.51 9.43 -9.02
N LEU A 137 7.48 8.65 -8.67
CA LEU A 137 7.05 8.49 -7.28
C LEU A 137 8.08 7.72 -6.44
N ALA A 138 8.66 6.65 -7.02
CA ALA A 138 9.67 5.86 -6.34
C ALA A 138 10.98 6.64 -6.15
N SER A 139 11.42 7.37 -7.17
CA SER A 139 12.64 8.21 -7.10
C SER A 139 12.49 9.33 -6.08
N GLU A 140 11.36 10.03 -6.07
CA GLU A 140 11.11 11.11 -5.10
C GLU A 140 11.11 10.57 -3.66
N LYS A 141 10.45 9.43 -3.43
CA LYS A 141 10.20 8.93 -2.08
C LYS A 141 11.34 8.09 -1.50
N PHE A 142 11.93 7.21 -2.31
CA PHE A 142 12.86 6.18 -1.85
C PHE A 142 14.29 6.39 -2.34
N LYS A 143 14.52 7.38 -3.23
CA LYS A 143 15.84 7.86 -3.63
C LYS A 143 16.77 6.72 -4.06
N GLU A 144 17.90 6.54 -3.37
CA GLU A 144 18.92 5.55 -3.70
C GLU A 144 18.44 4.10 -3.55
N SER A 145 17.30 3.87 -2.88
CA SER A 145 16.73 2.53 -2.73
C SER A 145 15.93 2.10 -3.96
N TRP A 146 15.68 3.00 -4.92
CA TRP A 146 14.92 2.72 -6.14
C TRP A 146 15.80 2.17 -7.26
N HIS A 147 15.46 0.98 -7.74
CA HIS A 147 16.12 0.31 -8.85
C HIS A 147 15.17 0.26 -10.06
N PRO A 148 15.26 1.22 -11.00
CA PRO A 148 14.25 1.42 -12.03
C PRO A 148 14.20 0.31 -13.09
N GLU A 149 15.33 -0.33 -13.39
CA GLU A 149 15.40 -1.37 -14.41
C GLU A 149 14.61 -2.62 -13.98
N GLU A 150 14.69 -2.98 -12.70
CA GLU A 150 13.96 -4.12 -12.14
C GLU A 150 12.59 -3.73 -11.58
N GLY A 151 12.34 -2.44 -11.37
CA GLY A 151 11.07 -1.97 -10.80
C GLY A 151 10.91 -2.26 -9.31
N VAL A 152 12.02 -2.45 -8.57
CA VAL A 152 12.01 -2.83 -7.16
C VAL A 152 12.70 -1.79 -6.27
N LEU A 153 12.34 -1.82 -4.99
CA LEU A 153 13.09 -1.16 -3.93
C LEU A 153 14.03 -2.15 -3.27
N ARG A 154 15.30 -1.76 -3.11
CA ARG A 154 16.29 -2.48 -2.30
C ARG A 154 16.83 -1.53 -1.26
N PHE A 155 16.53 -1.82 0.00
CA PHE A 155 17.00 -0.99 1.09
C PHE A 155 18.40 -1.44 1.52
N PRO A 156 19.37 -0.52 1.69
CA PRO A 156 20.74 -0.87 2.08
C PRO A 156 20.81 -1.61 3.42
N GLU A 157 19.96 -1.19 4.36
CA GLU A 157 19.64 -1.94 5.56
C GLU A 157 18.22 -2.49 5.41
N PRO A 158 17.95 -3.75 5.78
CA PRO A 158 16.60 -4.26 5.80
C PRO A 158 15.70 -3.40 6.70
N GLN A 159 14.58 -2.92 6.17
CA GLN A 159 13.64 -2.05 6.90
C GLN A 159 12.31 -2.77 7.10
N GLY A 160 12.27 -3.71 8.04
CA GLY A 160 11.04 -4.43 8.34
C GLY A 160 10.79 -5.61 7.42
N ARG A 161 11.69 -6.59 7.37
CA ARG A 161 11.34 -7.89 6.76
C ARG A 161 10.17 -8.50 7.52
N LEU A 162 9.27 -9.17 6.79
CA LEU A 162 8.25 -10.00 7.44
C LEU A 162 8.95 -11.12 8.19
N LEU A 163 8.51 -11.39 9.42
CA LEU A 163 9.01 -12.54 10.18
C LEU A 163 8.86 -13.84 9.38
N GLU A 164 9.84 -14.73 9.52
CA GLU A 164 9.84 -16.05 8.87
C GLU A 164 8.55 -16.82 9.22
N GLY A 165 7.90 -17.42 8.23
CA GLY A 165 6.60 -18.09 8.38
C GLY A 165 5.37 -17.19 8.18
N VAL A 166 5.52 -15.87 8.13
CA VAL A 166 4.43 -14.97 7.73
C VAL A 166 4.26 -15.02 6.21
N ALA A 167 3.34 -15.88 5.77
CA ALA A 167 2.93 -16.06 4.37
C ALA A 167 4.03 -16.59 3.42
N PRO A 168 4.53 -17.82 3.62
CA PRO A 168 5.41 -18.45 2.65
C PRO A 168 4.72 -18.57 1.28
N ILE A 169 5.49 -18.38 0.20
CA ILE A 169 5.05 -18.77 -1.14
C ILE A 169 5.35 -20.26 -1.29
N ASP A 170 4.33 -21.10 -1.18
CA ASP A 170 4.45 -22.50 -1.55
C ASP A 170 4.61 -22.61 -3.09
N HIS A 171 5.51 -23.49 -3.55
CA HIS A 171 5.67 -23.82 -4.96
C HIS A 171 4.34 -24.18 -5.63
N SER A 172 3.41 -24.81 -4.90
CA SER A 172 2.07 -25.13 -5.41
C SER A 172 1.29 -23.87 -5.83
N LEU A 173 1.43 -22.76 -5.10
CA LEU A 173 0.78 -21.48 -5.39
C LEU A 173 1.35 -20.80 -6.64
N ILE A 174 2.67 -20.89 -6.85
CA ILE A 174 3.35 -20.39 -8.05
C ILE A 174 2.83 -21.14 -9.28
N VAL A 175 2.66 -22.46 -9.16
CA VAL A 175 2.16 -23.29 -10.27
C VAL A 175 0.74 -22.90 -10.66
N GLN A 176 -0.14 -22.68 -9.67
CA GLN A 176 -1.57 -22.48 -9.89
C GLN A 176 -1.97 -21.04 -10.22
N HIS A 177 -1.17 -20.03 -9.85
CA HIS A 177 -1.55 -18.63 -9.97
C HIS A 177 -0.51 -17.82 -10.76
N SER A 178 -0.85 -17.44 -12.00
CA SER A 178 0.02 -16.66 -12.90
C SER A 178 0.48 -15.34 -12.27
N ASP A 179 -0.37 -14.68 -11.50
CA ASP A 179 -0.02 -13.46 -10.75
C ASP A 179 1.06 -13.70 -9.68
N ILE A 180 0.98 -14.83 -8.95
CA ILE A 180 1.97 -15.16 -7.91
C ILE A 180 3.31 -15.52 -8.56
N ARG A 181 3.26 -16.28 -9.65
CA ARG A 181 4.43 -16.58 -10.47
C ARG A 181 5.10 -15.30 -10.95
N PHE A 182 4.34 -14.41 -11.56
CA PHE A 182 4.85 -13.12 -12.05
C PHE A 182 5.51 -12.30 -10.95
N PHE A 183 4.89 -12.21 -9.77
CA PHE A 183 5.47 -11.51 -8.62
C PHE A 183 6.82 -12.13 -8.22
N SER A 184 6.90 -13.46 -8.10
CA SER A 184 8.13 -14.15 -7.70
C SER A 184 9.25 -14.01 -8.74
N GLU A 185 8.92 -14.01 -10.04
CA GLU A 185 9.88 -13.87 -11.14
C GLU A 185 10.38 -12.42 -11.29
N ASN A 186 9.52 -11.42 -11.07
CA ASN A 186 9.88 -10.00 -11.20
C ASN A 186 10.45 -9.39 -9.91
N ASN A 187 10.27 -10.07 -8.78
CA ASN A 187 10.88 -9.67 -7.51
C ASN A 187 11.49 -10.89 -6.80
N PRO A 188 12.54 -11.51 -7.34
CA PRO A 188 13.19 -12.66 -6.71
C PRO A 188 13.79 -12.30 -5.33
N GLY A 189 14.15 -11.04 -5.12
CA GLY A 189 14.68 -10.52 -3.85
C GLY A 189 13.65 -10.35 -2.74
N HIS A 190 12.34 -10.60 -2.99
CA HIS A 190 11.31 -10.45 -1.95
C HIS A 190 11.58 -11.29 -0.69
N ILE A 191 12.29 -12.41 -0.83
CA ILE A 191 12.71 -13.29 0.28
C ILE A 191 13.68 -12.56 1.24
N VAL A 192 14.54 -11.69 0.71
CA VAL A 192 15.52 -10.91 1.49
C VAL A 192 15.05 -9.49 1.78
N GLY A 193 13.86 -9.11 1.31
CA GLY A 193 13.18 -7.86 1.64
C GLY A 193 12.99 -6.87 0.50
N ASP A 194 13.33 -7.21 -0.75
CA ASP A 194 13.07 -6.34 -1.90
C ASP A 194 11.56 -6.13 -2.09
N GLU A 195 11.15 -4.92 -2.46
CA GLU A 195 9.73 -4.59 -2.61
C GLU A 195 9.40 -4.16 -4.03
N LEU A 196 8.45 -4.85 -4.66
CA LEU A 196 8.03 -4.53 -6.03
C LEU A 196 7.17 -3.24 -6.03
N CYS A 197 7.59 -2.22 -6.78
CA CYS A 197 6.81 -1.01 -6.95
C CYS A 197 5.64 -1.24 -7.89
N CYS A 198 4.44 -1.00 -7.40
CA CYS A 198 3.20 -1.24 -8.12
C CYS A 198 2.36 0.04 -8.18
N ILE A 199 1.65 0.24 -9.29
CA ILE A 199 0.66 1.30 -9.46
C ILE A 199 -0.69 0.73 -9.90
N GLY A 200 -1.76 1.19 -9.28
CA GLY A 200 -3.13 0.88 -9.65
C GLY A 200 -3.89 2.14 -10.02
N LYS A 201 -4.72 2.09 -11.07
CA LYS A 201 -5.63 3.19 -11.39
C LYS A 201 -6.95 3.00 -10.67
N PHE A 202 -7.35 4.00 -9.89
CA PHE A 202 -8.65 4.06 -9.25
C PHE A 202 -9.50 5.20 -9.84
N ASP A 203 -10.56 4.83 -10.54
CA ASP A 203 -11.56 5.72 -11.12
C ASP A 203 -12.98 5.25 -10.76
N LEU A 204 -14.00 5.89 -11.36
CA LEU A 204 -15.40 5.52 -11.13
C LEU A 204 -15.70 4.07 -11.51
N ASP A 205 -15.03 3.52 -12.52
CA ASP A 205 -15.27 2.14 -12.95
C ASP A 205 -14.57 1.14 -12.02
N ALA A 206 -13.38 1.48 -11.52
CA ALA A 206 -12.74 0.73 -10.43
C ALA A 206 -13.62 0.72 -9.18
N PHE A 207 -14.23 1.85 -8.82
CA PHE A 207 -15.17 1.93 -7.70
C PHE A 207 -16.42 1.04 -7.90
N LYS A 208 -17.06 1.11 -9.07
CA LYS A 208 -18.20 0.23 -9.42
C LYS A 208 -17.81 -1.24 -9.33
N TYR A 209 -16.64 -1.60 -9.87
CA TYR A 209 -16.12 -2.96 -9.82
C TYR A 209 -15.91 -3.43 -8.37
N PHE A 210 -15.30 -2.61 -7.54
CA PHE A 210 -15.11 -2.88 -6.11
C PHE A 210 -16.46 -3.09 -5.38
N CYS A 211 -17.44 -2.20 -5.56
CA CYS A 211 -18.77 -2.32 -4.96
C CYS A 211 -19.49 -3.62 -5.38
N SER A 212 -19.34 -4.05 -6.64
CA SER A 212 -19.92 -5.31 -7.11
C SER A 212 -19.39 -6.55 -6.35
N ARG A 213 -18.14 -6.49 -5.87
CA ARG A 213 -17.48 -7.56 -5.11
C ARG A 213 -17.80 -7.54 -3.61
N LEU A 214 -18.06 -6.36 -3.03
CA LEU A 214 -18.41 -6.22 -1.61
C LEU A 214 -19.73 -6.91 -1.23
N ARG A 215 -20.69 -7.01 -2.16
CA ARG A 215 -21.98 -7.70 -1.91
C ARG A 215 -21.85 -9.19 -1.56
N LYS A 216 -20.65 -9.79 -1.67
CA LYS A 216 -20.42 -11.23 -1.40
C LYS A 216 -19.80 -11.55 -0.04
N LYS A 217 -19.41 -10.56 0.79
CA LYS A 217 -18.80 -10.81 2.11
C LYS A 217 -19.08 -9.67 3.10
N VAL A 218 -20.12 -9.81 3.92
CA VAL A 218 -20.39 -8.90 5.04
C VAL A 218 -20.60 -9.72 6.32
N TYR A 219 -19.49 -9.97 7.03
CA TYR A 219 -19.47 -10.19 8.47
C TYR A 219 -18.22 -9.48 9.00
N ASN A 220 -18.36 -8.57 9.98
CA ASN A 220 -17.25 -7.72 10.40
C ASN A 220 -17.30 -7.37 11.90
N PRO A 221 -16.48 -8.01 12.75
CA PRO A 221 -16.35 -7.65 14.16
C PRO A 221 -15.42 -6.45 14.44
N MET A 222 -14.80 -5.82 13.43
CA MET A 222 -13.93 -4.64 13.62
C MET A 222 -14.62 -3.30 13.40
N ARG A 223 -14.26 -2.30 14.22
CA ARG A 223 -14.62 -0.88 13.98
C ARG A 223 -13.46 -0.14 13.31
N VAL A 224 -13.77 0.70 12.33
CA VAL A 224 -12.78 1.50 11.59
C VAL A 224 -12.75 2.93 12.15
N SER A 225 -11.56 3.45 12.43
CA SER A 225 -11.33 4.84 12.82
C SER A 225 -10.34 5.50 11.85
N TYR A 226 -10.66 6.69 11.37
CA TYR A 226 -9.78 7.47 10.49
C TYR A 226 -9.13 8.60 11.27
N GLN A 227 -7.82 8.73 11.14
CA GLN A 227 -7.07 9.84 11.70
C GLN A 227 -6.34 10.57 10.58
N LYS A 228 -6.61 11.88 10.44
CA LYS A 228 -5.75 12.74 9.63
C LYS A 228 -4.54 13.12 10.47
N ILE A 229 -3.36 13.07 9.86
CA ILE A 229 -2.17 13.62 10.49
C ILE A 229 -2.14 15.10 10.12
N ILE A 230 -2.34 15.96 11.11
CA ILE A 230 -2.23 17.40 10.94
C ILE A 230 -0.76 17.74 11.16
N HIS A 231 -0.04 18.06 10.10
CA HIS A 231 1.24 18.74 10.24
C HIS A 231 0.93 20.12 10.85
N ARG A 232 1.28 20.32 12.13
CA ARG A 232 1.39 21.70 12.62
C ARG A 232 2.52 22.30 11.82
N LEU A 233 2.20 23.19 10.89
CA LEU A 233 3.18 24.17 10.45
C LEU A 233 3.71 24.79 11.74
N SER A 234 5.00 24.62 12.00
CA SER A 234 5.65 25.43 13.01
C SER A 234 5.43 26.88 12.58
N ASP A 235 4.54 27.58 13.27
CA ASP A 235 4.53 29.03 13.30
C ASP A 235 5.86 29.46 13.91
N SER A 236 6.91 29.50 13.09
CA SER A 236 8.06 30.36 13.31
C SER A 236 7.71 31.74 12.78
N LEU A 237 6.71 32.37 13.42
CA LEU A 237 6.70 33.81 13.60
C LEU A 237 7.25 34.05 15.01
N GLY A 238 8.52 34.44 15.05
CA GLY A 238 9.24 34.68 16.29
C GLY A 238 10.56 35.41 16.02
N ILE A 239 10.42 36.74 15.91
CA ILE A 239 11.43 37.81 15.78
C ILE A 239 11.81 38.16 14.33
#